data_AF-A0AA90JPL0-F1
#
_entry.id   AF-A0AA90JPL0-F1
#
_cell.length_a   1.000
_cell.length_b   1.000
_cell.length_c   1.000
_cell.angle_alpha   90.00
_cell.angle_beta   90.00
_cell.angle_gamma   90.00
#
_symmetry.space_group_name_H-M   'P 1'
#
loop_
_entity.id
_entity.type
_entity.pdbx_description
1 polymer ?
#
loop_
_entity_poly.entity_id
_entity_poly.type
_entity_poly.pdbx_seq_one_letter_code
_entity_poly.pdbx_strand_id
1 'polypeptide(L)'
;MKGTALSALFAAATLLASPVFAADDLCAANLQKIDDSMATAGATSEGLDKAITEHVDKAKAAQASGDTKECIAITSKVLERLEKTEKGSGSSSGGA
;
A
#
# COMPACT_ATOMS: atom_id res chain seq x y z
N MET A 1 8.13 33.70 52.64
CA MET A 1 8.92 33.56 51.40
C MET A 1 7.96 33.57 50.23
N LYS A 2 8.25 34.36 49.18
CA LYS A 2 7.43 34.45 47.97
C LYS A 2 7.65 33.17 47.16
N GLY A 3 6.61 32.37 46.96
CA GLY A 3 6.64 31.14 46.17
C GLY A 3 5.73 31.31 44.96
N THR A 4 6.34 31.50 43.81
CA THR A 4 5.75 31.83 42.52
C THR A 4 4.92 30.70 41.91
N ALA A 5 3.90 31.14 41.17
CA ALA A 5 3.06 30.43 40.22
C ALA A 5 3.78 29.36 39.39
N LEU A 6 3.10 28.23 39.16
CA LEU A 6 3.07 27.50 37.89
C LEU A 6 1.75 26.72 37.81
N SER A 7 0.69 27.34 37.30
CA SER A 7 -0.49 26.59 36.83
C SER A 7 -0.02 25.70 35.68
N ALA A 8 -0.03 24.39 35.89
CA ALA A 8 0.31 23.41 34.88
C ALA A 8 -0.79 23.37 33.82
N LEU A 9 -0.64 24.17 32.77
CA LEU A 9 -1.39 24.02 31.53
C LEU A 9 -0.83 22.82 30.78
N PHE A 10 -1.22 21.61 31.18
CA PHE A 10 -0.97 20.42 30.41
C PHE A 10 -2.00 20.36 29.28
N ALA A 11 -1.75 21.12 28.21
CA ALA A 11 -2.43 20.93 26.94
C ALA A 11 -1.96 19.60 26.36
N ALA A 12 -2.56 18.50 26.81
CA ALA A 12 -2.52 17.24 26.10
C ALA A 12 -3.26 17.48 24.78
N ALA A 13 -2.54 17.93 23.76
CA ALA A 13 -2.96 17.78 22.38
C ALA A 13 -3.14 16.28 22.19
N THR A 14 -4.38 15.81 22.28
CA THR A 14 -4.76 14.47 21.84
C THR A 14 -4.47 14.45 20.35
N LEU A 15 -3.24 14.06 19.99
CA LEU A 15 -2.91 13.56 18.68
C LEU A 15 -4.00 12.53 18.41
N LEU A 16 -4.91 12.90 17.52
CA LEU A 16 -5.88 12.00 16.94
C LEU A 16 -5.07 10.79 16.49
N ALA A 17 -5.12 9.71 17.27
CA ALA A 17 -4.62 8.39 16.94
C ALA A 17 -5.48 7.92 15.76
N SER A 18 -5.24 8.54 14.63
CA SER A 18 -5.96 8.35 13.40
C SER A 18 -5.33 7.12 12.76
N PRO A 19 -6.13 6.27 12.11
CA PRO A 19 -5.64 5.12 11.36
C PRO A 19 -4.78 5.52 10.14
N VAL A 20 -4.33 6.77 10.04
CA VAL A 20 -3.49 7.27 8.94
C VAL A 20 -2.12 6.59 8.93
N PHE A 21 -1.54 6.28 10.09
CA PHE A 21 -0.29 5.51 10.17
C PHE A 21 -0.49 4.06 9.70
N ALA A 22 -1.62 3.43 10.00
CA ALA A 22 -1.91 2.07 9.55
C ALA A 22 -2.26 2.02 8.06
N ALA A 23 -2.92 3.06 7.55
CA ALA A 23 -3.22 3.16 6.13
C ALA A 23 -1.95 3.41 5.30
N ASP A 24 -1.05 4.29 5.78
CA ASP A 24 0.19 4.61 5.05
C ASP A 24 1.13 3.41 5.03
N ASP A 25 1.22 2.71 6.17
CA ASP A 25 1.92 1.43 6.29
C ASP A 25 1.34 0.37 5.35
N LEU A 26 0.01 0.26 5.24
CA LEU A 26 -0.65 -0.68 4.32
C LEU A 26 -0.38 -0.35 2.85
N CYS A 27 -0.43 0.93 2.47
CA CYS A 27 -0.07 1.38 1.12
C CYS A 27 1.38 1.00 0.79
N ALA A 28 2.33 1.30 1.68
CA ALA A 28 3.74 0.95 1.52
C ALA A 28 3.96 -0.56 1.43
N ALA A 29 3.32 -1.33 2.32
CA ALA A 29 3.39 -2.78 2.34
C ALA A 29 2.84 -3.41 1.04
N ASN A 30 1.73 -2.90 0.52
CA ASN A 30 1.19 -3.38 -0.74
C ASN A 30 2.10 -3.02 -1.93
N LEU A 31 2.67 -1.82 -1.96
CA LEU A 31 3.64 -1.42 -2.99
C LEU A 31 4.86 -2.36 -2.99
N GLN A 32 5.39 -2.70 -1.82
CA GLN A 32 6.51 -3.63 -1.70
C GLN A 32 6.12 -5.03 -2.19
N LYS A 33 4.95 -5.55 -1.80
CA LYS A 33 4.46 -6.84 -2.31
C LYS A 33 4.32 -6.87 -3.84
N ILE A 34 3.85 -5.78 -4.45
CA ILE A 34 3.73 -5.71 -5.92
C ILE A 34 5.12 -5.76 -6.57
N ASP A 35 6.09 -5.04 -6.02
CA ASP A 35 7.47 -5.05 -6.50
C ASP A 35 8.09 -6.46 -6.41
N ASP A 36 7.92 -7.12 -5.25
CA ASP A 36 8.36 -8.50 -5.02
C ASP A 36 7.68 -9.48 -6.00
N SER A 37 6.37 -9.34 -6.22
CA SER A 37 5.62 -10.16 -7.18
C SER A 37 6.07 -9.93 -8.62
N MET A 38 6.37 -8.69 -9.02
CA MET A 38 6.89 -8.38 -10.36
C MET A 38 8.29 -8.96 -10.56
N ALA A 39 9.15 -8.89 -9.54
CA ALA A 39 10.49 -9.44 -9.57
C ALA A 39 10.50 -10.98 -9.65
N THR A 40 9.52 -11.64 -9.02
CA THR A 40 9.40 -13.10 -8.97
C THR A 40 8.60 -13.70 -10.13
N ALA A 41 7.58 -13.00 -10.65
CA ALA A 41 6.71 -13.50 -11.72
C ALA A 41 7.43 -13.63 -13.08
N GLY A 42 8.60 -13.01 -13.25
CA GLY A 42 9.46 -13.16 -14.41
C GLY A 42 8.78 -12.68 -15.70
N ALA A 43 8.90 -11.39 -16.03
CA ALA A 43 8.44 -10.78 -17.29
C ALA A 43 7.10 -11.38 -17.80
N THR A 44 6.06 -11.28 -16.98
CA THR A 44 4.73 -11.75 -17.35
C THR A 44 4.17 -10.88 -18.47
N SER A 45 4.19 -11.37 -19.72
CA SER A 45 3.54 -10.78 -20.92
C SER A 45 3.56 -9.25 -20.96
N GLU A 46 4.36 -8.62 -21.84
CA GLU A 46 4.56 -7.15 -21.95
C GLU A 46 3.33 -6.24 -21.66
N GLY A 47 2.12 -6.65 -22.06
CA GLY A 47 0.89 -5.92 -21.76
C GLY A 47 0.47 -5.89 -20.27
N LEU A 48 0.72 -6.95 -19.51
CA LEU A 48 0.45 -7.01 -18.07
C LEU A 48 1.47 -6.16 -17.32
N ASP A 49 2.77 -6.28 -17.62
CA ASP A 49 3.84 -5.49 -17.02
C ASP A 49 3.58 -3.98 -17.17
N LYS A 50 3.18 -3.53 -18.37
CA LYS A 50 2.87 -2.11 -18.62
C LYS A 50 1.66 -1.62 -17.80
N ALA A 51 0.59 -2.41 -17.76
CA ALA A 51 -0.59 -2.06 -16.98
C ALA A 51 -0.28 -2.02 -15.47
N ILE A 52 0.46 -3.00 -14.95
CA ILE A 52 0.86 -3.03 -13.52
C ILE A 52 1.71 -1.81 -13.20
N THR A 53 2.71 -1.50 -14.03
CA THR A 53 3.60 -0.34 -13.84
C THR A 53 2.80 0.97 -13.78
N GLU A 54 1.89 1.20 -14.72
CA GLU A 54 1.04 2.40 -14.72
C GLU A 54 0.17 2.52 -13.46
N HIS A 55 -0.33 1.40 -12.92
CA HIS A 55 -1.08 1.41 -11.67
C HIS A 55 -0.17 1.69 -10.46
N VAL A 56 1.04 1.13 -10.44
CA VAL A 56 2.03 1.39 -9.38
C VAL A 56 2.43 2.87 -9.36
N ASP A 57 2.66 3.48 -10.53
CA ASP A 57 2.98 4.92 -10.61
C ASP A 57 1.84 5.80 -10.08
N LYS A 58 0.58 5.47 -10.40
CA LYS A 58 -0.59 6.16 -9.84
C LYS A 58 -0.69 6.00 -8.33
N ALA A 59 -0.44 4.79 -7.81
CA ALA A 59 -0.44 4.54 -6.37
C ALA A 59 0.65 5.34 -5.64
N LYS A 60 1.86 5.43 -6.21
CA LYS A 60 2.96 6.25 -5.68
C LYS A 60 2.61 7.74 -5.70
N ALA A 61 1.97 8.22 -6.76
CA ALA A 61 1.50 9.62 -6.84
C ALA A 61 0.41 9.92 -5.80
N ALA A 62 -0.51 8.98 -5.57
CA ALA A 62 -1.53 9.08 -4.53
C ALA A 62 -0.90 9.11 -3.12
N GLN A 63 0.04 8.20 -2.85
CA GLN A 63 0.81 8.18 -1.59
C GLN A 63 1.55 9.50 -1.36
N ALA A 64 2.28 10.00 -2.36
CA ALA A 64 3.01 11.26 -2.27
C ALA A 64 2.11 12.48 -2.07
N SER A 65 0.86 12.42 -2.53
CA SER A 65 -0.15 13.46 -2.34
C SER A 65 -0.91 13.35 -1.02
N GLY A 66 -0.63 12.31 -0.20
CA GLY A 66 -1.35 12.00 1.03
C GLY A 66 -2.71 11.33 0.83
N ASP A 67 -3.03 10.91 -0.40
CA ASP A 67 -4.24 10.13 -0.71
C ASP A 67 -4.00 8.64 -0.50
N THR A 68 -3.79 8.28 0.76
CA THR A 68 -3.46 6.92 1.17
C THR A 68 -4.59 5.93 0.85
N LYS A 69 -5.85 6.37 0.84
CA LYS A 69 -7.00 5.52 0.50
C LYS A 69 -6.98 5.13 -0.96
N GLU A 70 -6.71 6.08 -1.85
CA GLU A 70 -6.55 5.81 -3.28
C GLU A 70 -5.35 4.90 -3.53
N CYS A 71 -4.22 5.13 -2.84
CA CYS A 71 -3.09 4.21 -2.91
C CYS A 71 -3.48 2.77 -2.53
N ILE A 72 -4.16 2.57 -1.40
CA ILE A 72 -4.61 1.24 -0.96
C ILE A 72 -5.54 0.63 -2.01
N ALA A 73 -6.53 1.38 -2.50
CA ALA A 73 -7.49 0.89 -3.49
C ALA A 73 -6.80 0.42 -4.78
N ILE A 74 -5.86 1.21 -5.31
CA ILE A 74 -5.10 0.85 -6.50
C ILE A 74 -4.24 -0.38 -6.24
N THR A 75 -3.45 -0.38 -5.15
CA THR A 75 -2.49 -1.45 -4.86
C THR A 75 -3.16 -2.78 -4.53
N SER A 76 -4.27 -2.78 -3.77
CA SER A 76 -5.05 -4.00 -3.53
C SER A 76 -5.62 -4.59 -4.81
N LYS A 77 -6.10 -3.76 -5.74
CA LYS A 77 -6.59 -4.22 -7.04
C LYS A 77 -5.48 -4.84 -7.89
N VAL A 78 -4.28 -4.26 -7.85
CA VAL A 78 -3.10 -4.80 -8.54
C VAL A 78 -2.74 -6.17 -7.99
N LEU A 79 -2.65 -6.32 -6.66
CA LEU A 79 -2.37 -7.61 -6.01
C LEU A 79 -3.40 -8.68 -6.40
N GLU A 80 -4.70 -8.36 -6.38
CA GLU A 80 -5.75 -9.30 -6.77
C GLU A 80 -5.58 -9.79 -8.22
N ARG A 81 -5.11 -8.93 -9.13
CA ARG A 81 -4.83 -9.35 -10.51
C ARG A 81 -3.59 -10.24 -10.60
N LEU A 82 -2.54 -9.94 -9.84
CA LEU A 82 -1.32 -10.75 -9.80
C LEU A 82 -1.66 -12.15 -9.28
N GLU A 83 -2.39 -12.26 -8.17
CA GLU A 83 -2.86 -13.55 -7.62
C GLU A 83 -3.72 -14.34 -8.62
N LYS A 84 -4.63 -13.66 -9.35
CA LYS A 84 -5.44 -14.30 -10.40
C LYS A 84 -4.60 -14.79 -11.58
N THR A 85 -3.53 -14.08 -11.92
CA THR A 85 -2.62 -14.46 -13.01
C THR A 85 -1.81 -15.69 -12.62
N GLU A 86 -1.27 -15.72 -11.40
CA GLU A 86 -0.57 -16.89 -10.85
C GLU A 86 -1.48 -18.13 -10.81
N LYS A 87 -2.72 -17.97 -10.34
CA LYS A 87 -3.70 -19.07 -10.26
C LYS A 87 -4.19 -19.53 -11.64
N GLY A 88 -4.26 -18.63 -12.62
CA GLY A 88 -4.65 -18.94 -14.01
C GLY A 88 -3.61 -19.76 -14.77
N SER A 89 -2.32 -19.53 -14.51
CA SER A 89 -1.22 -20.36 -15.06
C SER A 89 -1.08 -21.72 -14.37
N GLY A 90 -1.78 -21.96 -13.25
CA GLY A 90 -1.76 -23.23 -12.51
C GLY A 90 -2.81 -24.27 -12.95
N SER A 91 -3.66 -23.99 -13.94
CA SER A 91 -4.63 -24.96 -14.46
C SER A 91 -4.11 -25.71 -15.69
N SER A 92 -2.98 -26.41 -15.53
CA SER A 92 -2.63 -27.57 -16.36
C SER A 92 -1.88 -28.60 -15.50
N SER A 93 -2.51 -29.02 -14.40
CA SER A 93 -2.20 -30.25 -13.69
C SER A 93 -3.52 -30.95 -13.45
N GLY A 94 -3.89 -31.84 -14.37
CA GLY A 94 -5.20 -32.49 -14.35
C GLY A 94 -5.42 -33.47 -15.50
N GLY A 95 -4.72 -34.61 -15.43
CA GLY A 95 -5.25 -35.93 -15.81
C GLY A 95 -5.43 -36.28 -17.30
N ALA A 96 -4.50 -37.09 -17.81
CA ALA A 96 -4.78 -38.24 -18.69
C ALA A 96 -3.68 -39.29 -18.49
#